data_AF-A0A0N4X9B0-F1
#
_entry.id   AF-A0A0N4X9B0-F1
#
_cell.length_a   1.000
_cell.length_b   1.000
_cell.length_c   1.000
_cell.angle_alpha   90.00
_cell.angle_beta   90.00
_cell.angle_gamma   90.00
#
_symmetry.space_group_name_H-M   'P 1'
#
loop_
_entity.id
_entity.type
_entity.pdbx_description
1 polymer ?
#
loop_
_entity_poly.entity_id
_entity_poly.type
_entity_poly.pdbx_seq_one_letter_code
_entity_poly.pdbx_strand_id
1 'polypeptide(L)'
;MPIVISDQCGGSKNKNAQPPAGRETVKPKENPNSKKDKDKFKEEERLIKGDMPIIISDRCGKPPDDRGTVQPKENSNLPKDEDCVEKEEWLSEEQAKELLNRLSKEMFGEKTEKVKKCTVKRPKNPTAKSTVEEMKRDPGVRDFVYKVIGYMEKYRNRHKKPNLRCIIQSLKKSPSQGLLVKKYPSLKEIRCRLKKERAVYKGILNRLSKEMFGVNLEKVNKCTVKRPKNPTAKGTVKEMNRDPSVRGFVYKVIDLMIKERNRYPYLALVGIGRALKKSPSRDLLLKKYPALKEVIGRNGGSMDKTTQPPDDRKTVKPKESSNLHEGRNGGPMDKTTQPPDERRTGKPKESSSSEKDSYCSRGDLLDCLSQEMFGMKLSKFEHRKLFDPENMVLVKTFQDSKSLYLTYHYFLQMVIDQLTRLSEKEIDKKEASMKITDAVNALEEKARSVLVGYYPSLKLFG
;
A
#
# COMPACT_ATOMS: atom_id res chain seq x y z
N MET A 1 -53.54 37.90 2.46
CA MET A 1 -53.04 38.51 3.71
C MET A 1 -51.62 38.02 3.96
N PRO A 2 -50.62 38.89 3.79
CA PRO A 2 -49.20 38.58 3.88
C PRO A 2 -48.61 39.05 5.23
N ILE A 3 -47.38 38.63 5.54
CA ILE A 3 -46.27 39.51 5.94
C ILE A 3 -44.98 38.72 5.72
N VAL A 4 -44.17 39.24 4.81
CA VAL A 4 -42.74 38.97 4.63
C VAL A 4 -42.00 39.91 5.59
N ILE A 5 -41.09 39.39 6.40
CA ILE A 5 -39.99 40.19 6.95
C ILE A 5 -38.69 39.41 6.74
N SER A 6 -37.93 39.90 5.77
CA SER A 6 -36.48 39.75 5.66
C SER A 6 -35.83 40.60 6.76
N ASP A 7 -34.73 40.13 7.36
CA ASP A 7 -33.75 41.05 7.92
C ASP A 7 -32.32 40.62 7.60
N GLN A 8 -31.64 41.56 6.95
CA GLN A 8 -30.24 41.58 6.59
C GLN A 8 -29.43 41.98 7.84
N CYS A 9 -28.35 41.28 8.14
CA CYS A 9 -27.32 41.82 9.04
C CYS A 9 -26.23 42.46 8.19
N GLY A 10 -26.27 43.79 8.17
CA GLY A 10 -25.33 44.67 7.49
C GLY A 10 -23.93 44.66 8.12
N GLY A 11 -22.98 45.13 7.31
CA GLY A 11 -21.60 45.35 7.72
C GLY A 11 -21.43 46.57 8.63
N SER A 12 -20.31 46.59 9.34
CA SER A 12 -19.75 47.80 9.94
C SER A 12 -18.25 47.83 9.70
N LYS A 13 -17.80 49.03 9.33
CA LYS A 13 -16.48 49.40 8.82
C LYS A 13 -15.44 49.54 9.94
N ASN A 14 -14.19 49.33 9.52
CA ASN A 14 -12.89 49.73 10.08
C ASN A 14 -12.87 50.82 11.17
N LYS A 15 -12.02 50.59 12.19
CA LYS A 15 -11.13 51.63 12.74
C LYS A 15 -9.72 51.07 12.94
N ASN A 16 -8.76 51.79 12.38
CA ASN A 16 -7.32 51.66 12.55
C ASN A 16 -6.90 51.98 14.00
N ALA A 17 -5.92 51.26 14.52
CA ALA A 17 -5.04 51.74 15.58
C ALA A 17 -3.63 51.17 15.36
N GLN A 18 -2.67 52.06 15.14
CA GLN A 18 -1.23 51.81 15.10
C GLN A 18 -0.64 51.72 16.53
N PRO A 19 0.59 51.20 16.69
CA PRO A 19 1.10 50.63 17.93
C PRO A 19 1.95 51.60 18.76
N PRO A 20 2.20 51.32 20.04
CA PRO A 20 3.30 51.95 20.74
C PRO A 20 4.61 51.16 20.58
N ALA A 21 5.65 51.94 20.29
CA ALA A 21 7.05 51.57 20.32
C ALA A 21 7.57 51.40 21.76
N GLY A 22 8.54 50.52 21.93
CA GLY A 22 9.29 50.36 23.19
C GLY A 22 10.36 49.27 23.09
N ARG A 23 11.52 49.65 22.57
CA ARG A 23 12.76 48.85 22.47
C ARG A 23 13.19 48.23 23.80
N GLU A 24 13.77 47.03 23.75
CA GLU A 24 15.10 46.80 24.32
C GLU A 24 15.88 45.75 23.52
N THR A 25 17.03 46.18 23.01
CA THR A 25 18.02 45.44 22.24
C THR A 25 19.07 44.84 23.19
N VAL A 26 19.23 43.52 23.19
CA VAL A 26 20.40 42.85 23.77
C VAL A 26 21.26 42.30 22.64
N LYS A 27 22.48 42.85 22.51
CA LYS A 27 23.53 42.39 21.60
C LYS A 27 24.26 41.16 22.19
N PRO A 28 24.88 40.32 21.33
CA PRO A 28 25.48 39.06 21.72
C PRO A 28 26.88 39.25 22.33
N LYS A 29 27.23 38.40 23.31
CA LYS A 29 28.61 38.27 23.82
C LYS A 29 29.40 37.27 22.98
N GLU A 30 30.58 37.71 22.56
CA GLU A 30 31.63 36.95 21.89
C GLU A 30 32.31 35.92 22.82
N ASN A 31 32.89 34.91 22.18
CA ASN A 31 33.81 33.90 22.70
C ASN A 31 35.12 34.49 23.25
N PRO A 32 35.91 33.67 23.98
CA PRO A 32 37.20 33.34 23.38
C PRO A 32 37.60 31.84 23.47
N ASN A 33 38.11 31.36 22.33
CA ASN A 33 39.20 30.40 22.12
C ASN A 33 39.56 29.35 23.20
N SER A 34 39.65 28.08 22.80
CA SER A 34 40.95 27.39 22.81
C SER A 34 41.06 26.20 21.83
N LYS A 35 42.05 26.33 20.93
CA LYS A 35 43.09 25.36 20.51
C LYS A 35 42.73 23.93 20.04
N LYS A 36 43.24 23.68 18.82
CA LYS A 36 43.98 22.50 18.32
C LYS A 36 43.45 21.09 18.66
N ASP A 37 43.12 20.33 17.63
CA ASP A 37 44.06 19.31 17.13
C ASP A 37 43.82 18.98 15.65
N LYS A 38 44.93 18.92 14.90
CA LYS A 38 45.04 18.48 13.52
C LYS A 38 45.73 17.12 13.54
N ASP A 39 45.11 16.08 12.99
CA ASP A 39 45.79 14.92 12.43
C ASP A 39 44.88 14.33 11.33
N LYS A 40 45.20 14.56 10.05
CA LYS A 40 46.02 13.68 9.18
C LYS A 40 45.46 12.26 9.08
N PHE A 41 44.65 12.00 8.05
CA PHE A 41 44.70 10.71 7.37
C PHE A 41 44.76 10.90 5.86
N LYS A 42 45.78 10.28 5.29
CA LYS A 42 46.23 10.37 3.91
C LYS A 42 45.28 9.62 2.97
N GLU A 43 45.07 10.27 1.85
CA GLU A 43 44.66 9.72 0.56
C GLU A 43 45.79 8.82 0.03
N GLU A 44 45.49 7.57 -0.34
CA GLU A 44 46.41 6.76 -1.15
C GLU A 44 45.61 6.16 -2.32
N GLU A 45 45.90 6.74 -3.47
CA GLU A 45 45.50 6.39 -4.82
C GLU A 45 46.33 5.17 -5.27
N ARG A 46 45.69 4.08 -5.72
CA ARG A 46 46.35 3.03 -6.52
C ARG A 46 45.45 2.55 -7.64
N LEU A 47 45.83 2.95 -8.86
CA LEU A 47 45.54 2.26 -10.12
C LEU A 47 46.16 0.85 -10.09
N ILE A 48 45.37 -0.19 -10.39
CA ILE A 48 45.85 -1.41 -11.07
C ILE A 48 44.78 -1.85 -12.09
N LYS A 49 45.22 -1.99 -13.34
CA LYS A 49 44.50 -2.59 -14.49
C LYS A 49 44.49 -4.12 -14.38
N GLY A 50 43.43 -4.76 -14.89
CA GLY A 50 43.48 -6.15 -15.39
C GLY A 50 42.56 -7.14 -14.69
N ASP A 51 41.58 -7.63 -15.46
CA ASP A 51 40.80 -8.87 -15.33
C ASP A 51 39.89 -9.09 -14.11
N MET A 52 38.59 -8.95 -14.36
CA MET A 52 37.48 -9.25 -13.45
C MET A 52 37.12 -10.74 -13.42
N PRO A 53 37.28 -11.43 -12.28
CA PRO A 53 36.37 -12.49 -11.89
C PRO A 53 35.20 -11.90 -11.07
N ILE A 54 33.98 -12.35 -11.37
CA ILE A 54 32.77 -12.02 -10.61
C ILE A 54 32.89 -12.65 -9.21
N ILE A 55 33.43 -11.88 -8.26
CA ILE A 55 33.38 -12.22 -6.83
C ILE A 55 32.02 -11.77 -6.31
N ILE A 56 31.12 -12.73 -6.08
CA ILE A 56 29.92 -12.52 -5.27
C ILE A 56 30.40 -12.21 -3.85
N SER A 57 30.26 -10.96 -3.42
CA SER A 57 30.68 -10.51 -2.08
C SER A 57 29.96 -11.30 -0.98
N ASP A 58 30.72 -12.12 -0.26
CA ASP A 58 30.32 -12.94 0.89
C ASP A 58 30.17 -12.11 2.18
N ARG A 59 29.39 -11.02 2.14
CA ARG A 59 28.98 -10.31 3.37
C ARG A 59 27.67 -10.86 3.91
N CYS A 60 27.72 -12.10 4.42
CA CYS A 60 26.77 -12.58 5.42
C CYS A 60 27.49 -12.67 6.75
N GLY A 61 27.43 -11.60 7.54
CA GLY A 61 27.91 -11.63 8.92
C GLY A 61 27.26 -12.78 9.70
N LYS A 62 28.08 -13.49 10.49
CA LYS A 62 27.60 -14.47 11.46
C LYS A 62 26.60 -13.79 12.42
N PRO A 63 25.48 -14.43 12.79
CA PRO A 63 24.65 -13.93 13.88
C PRO A 63 25.44 -14.04 15.20
N PRO A 64 25.29 -13.08 16.13
CA PRO A 64 25.92 -13.17 17.44
C PRO A 64 25.28 -14.29 18.27
N ASP A 65 26.12 -14.95 19.07
CA ASP A 65 25.72 -15.97 20.04
C ASP A 65 24.79 -15.41 21.12
N ASP A 66 23.88 -16.27 21.58
CA ASP A 66 22.96 -16.07 22.70
C ASP A 66 23.72 -15.71 23.99
N ARG A 67 23.87 -14.42 24.28
CA ARG A 67 24.08 -13.91 25.64
C ARG A 67 23.13 -12.75 25.93
N GLY A 68 22.15 -13.08 26.77
CA GLY A 68 21.32 -12.21 27.61
C GLY A 68 21.14 -10.75 27.16
N THR A 69 20.11 -10.50 26.34
CA THR A 69 19.61 -9.14 26.15
C THR A 69 18.69 -8.79 27.31
N VAL A 70 19.20 -7.97 28.25
CA VAL A 70 18.38 -7.29 29.26
C VAL A 70 17.43 -6.34 28.52
N GLN A 71 16.13 -6.62 28.61
CA GLN A 71 15.11 -5.71 28.07
C GLN A 71 15.07 -4.42 28.88
N PRO A 72 14.90 -3.24 28.24
CA PRO A 72 14.56 -2.02 28.96
C PRO A 72 13.20 -2.20 29.63
N LYS A 73 13.09 -1.86 30.93
CA LYS A 73 11.82 -1.80 31.65
C LYS A 73 10.89 -0.77 30.99
N GLU A 74 10.01 -1.23 30.12
CA GLU A 74 8.80 -0.48 29.74
C GLU A 74 7.84 -0.50 30.93
N ASN A 75 7.63 0.67 31.54
CA ASN A 75 6.54 0.92 32.47
C ASN A 75 5.20 0.69 31.76
N SER A 76 4.68 -0.53 31.89
CA SER A 76 3.41 -0.96 31.32
C SER A 76 2.37 -1.12 32.43
N ASN A 77 1.78 0.01 32.85
CA ASN A 77 0.46 -0.01 33.48
C ASN A 77 -0.61 -0.25 32.39
N LEU A 78 -0.47 -1.34 31.64
CA LEU A 78 -1.51 -1.85 30.76
C LEU A 78 -2.49 -2.66 31.61
N PRO A 79 -3.82 -2.50 31.42
CA PRO A 79 -4.77 -3.51 31.87
C PRO A 79 -4.40 -4.83 31.20
N LYS A 80 -4.09 -5.86 32.02
CA LYS A 80 -3.85 -7.22 31.53
C LYS A 80 -5.08 -7.64 30.70
N ASP A 81 -4.81 -8.16 29.52
CA ASP A 81 -5.82 -8.55 28.55
C ASP A 81 -6.53 -9.82 29.05
N GLU A 82 -7.54 -9.68 29.90
CA GLU A 82 -8.41 -10.79 30.33
C GLU A 82 -9.26 -11.32 29.16
N ASP A 83 -9.02 -12.60 28.88
CA ASP A 83 -9.78 -13.63 28.17
C ASP A 83 -10.71 -13.21 27.03
N CYS A 84 -10.19 -13.36 25.82
CA CYS A 84 -10.99 -13.39 24.61
C CYS A 84 -11.52 -14.83 24.39
N VAL A 85 -12.77 -15.13 24.75
CA VAL A 85 -13.42 -16.47 24.61
C VAL A 85 -13.42 -17.02 23.18
N GLU A 86 -13.17 -18.33 23.05
CA GLU A 86 -13.03 -19.17 21.86
C GLU A 86 -14.30 -19.24 20.99
N LYS A 87 -14.37 -18.43 19.93
CA LYS A 87 -15.08 -18.81 18.70
C LYS A 87 -14.15 -18.51 17.53
N GLU A 88 -13.85 -19.54 16.73
CA GLU A 88 -12.81 -19.59 15.69
C GLU A 88 -13.22 -18.97 14.35
N GLU A 89 -14.33 -18.25 14.28
CA GLU A 89 -14.85 -17.77 13.01
C GLU A 89 -14.36 -16.36 12.68
N TRP A 90 -13.94 -16.19 11.43
CA TRP A 90 -13.52 -14.90 10.87
C TRP A 90 -14.63 -13.88 10.97
N LEU A 91 -14.25 -12.60 11.07
CA LEU A 91 -15.20 -11.50 10.88
C LEU A 91 -15.71 -11.48 9.44
N SER A 92 -16.89 -12.06 9.25
CA SER A 92 -17.68 -11.87 8.02
C SER A 92 -17.96 -10.37 7.82
N GLU A 93 -18.37 -9.99 6.61
CA GLU A 93 -18.72 -8.59 6.37
C GLU A 93 -19.92 -8.14 7.23
N GLU A 94 -20.89 -9.04 7.40
CA GLU A 94 -22.07 -8.87 8.24
C GLU A 94 -21.68 -8.73 9.71
N GLN A 95 -20.81 -9.61 10.22
CA GLN A 95 -20.31 -9.52 11.59
C GLN A 95 -19.53 -8.21 11.82
N ALA A 96 -18.73 -7.77 10.84
CA ALA A 96 -18.01 -6.51 10.93
C ALA A 96 -18.97 -5.30 10.90
N LYS A 97 -20.04 -5.38 10.10
CA LYS A 97 -21.09 -4.36 10.02
C LYS A 97 -21.87 -4.30 11.32
N GLU A 98 -22.17 -5.45 11.92
CA GLU A 98 -22.85 -5.55 13.20
C GLU A 98 -22.02 -4.90 14.31
N LEU A 99 -20.71 -5.22 14.41
CA LEU A 99 -19.82 -4.59 15.38
C LEU A 99 -19.72 -3.08 15.19
N LEU A 100 -19.64 -2.61 13.94
CA LEU A 100 -19.61 -1.17 13.67
C LEU A 100 -20.93 -0.49 14.09
N ASN A 101 -22.06 -1.16 13.88
CA ASN A 101 -23.39 -0.68 14.31
C ASN A 101 -23.54 -0.68 15.83
N ARG A 102 -23.03 -1.70 16.53
CA ARG A 102 -23.03 -1.73 18.01
C ARG A 102 -22.19 -0.59 18.57
N LEU A 103 -20.98 -0.41 18.07
CA LEU A 103 -20.12 0.72 18.43
C LEU A 103 -20.81 2.07 18.14
N SER A 104 -21.47 2.18 17.00
CA SER A 104 -22.25 3.38 16.64
C SER A 104 -23.38 3.66 17.64
N LYS A 105 -24.11 2.63 18.07
CA LYS A 105 -25.16 2.77 19.07
C LYS A 105 -24.60 3.14 20.44
N GLU A 106 -23.49 2.54 20.85
CA GLU A 106 -22.81 2.85 22.12
C GLU A 106 -22.32 4.31 22.16
N MET A 107 -21.74 4.80 21.05
CA MET A 107 -21.17 6.15 21.00
C MET A 107 -22.20 7.23 20.70
N PHE A 108 -23.23 6.94 19.91
CA PHE A 108 -24.11 7.97 19.33
C PHE A 108 -25.59 7.68 19.49
N GLY A 109 -26.00 6.54 20.08
CA GLY A 109 -27.40 6.14 20.16
C GLY A 109 -28.05 5.82 18.81
N GLU A 110 -27.25 5.74 17.74
CA GLU A 110 -27.71 5.63 16.36
C GLU A 110 -26.99 4.52 15.60
N LYS A 111 -27.64 3.96 14.57
CA LYS A 111 -26.99 3.04 13.63
C LYS A 111 -25.97 3.80 12.78
N THR A 112 -24.96 3.09 12.28
CA THR A 112 -23.84 3.66 11.51
C THR A 112 -24.30 4.52 10.32
N GLU A 113 -25.40 4.15 9.68
CA GLU A 113 -25.97 4.86 8.53
C GLU A 113 -26.41 6.29 8.86
N LYS A 114 -26.91 6.51 10.08
CA LYS A 114 -27.47 7.78 10.54
C LYS A 114 -26.40 8.72 11.12
N VAL A 115 -25.27 8.18 11.59
CA VAL A 115 -24.17 8.97 12.14
C VAL A 115 -23.52 9.84 11.07
N LYS A 116 -23.41 11.14 11.38
CA LYS A 116 -22.76 12.17 10.56
C LYS A 116 -21.95 13.09 11.46
N LYS A 117 -21.07 13.92 10.91
CA LYS A 117 -20.38 14.99 11.68
C LYS A 117 -21.34 15.88 12.49
N CYS A 118 -22.58 16.08 12.04
CA CYS A 118 -23.56 16.86 12.79
C CYS A 118 -24.10 16.15 14.04
N THR A 119 -24.01 14.83 14.15
CA THR A 119 -24.46 14.04 15.32
C THR A 119 -23.75 14.48 16.61
N VAL A 120 -22.48 14.90 16.52
CA VAL A 120 -21.73 15.45 17.67
C VAL A 120 -21.84 16.98 17.79
N LYS A 121 -22.14 17.70 16.71
CA LYS A 121 -22.35 19.17 16.78
C LYS A 121 -23.71 19.53 17.37
N ARG A 122 -24.74 18.71 17.11
CA ARG A 122 -26.12 18.89 17.56
C ARG A 122 -26.69 17.54 18.00
N PRO A 123 -26.27 17.02 19.18
CA PRO A 123 -26.67 15.71 19.65
C PRO A 123 -28.18 15.67 19.97
N LYS A 124 -28.91 14.79 19.28
CA LYS A 124 -30.37 14.66 19.40
C LYS A 124 -30.83 13.71 20.49
N ASN A 125 -29.97 12.80 20.93
CA ASN A 125 -30.30 11.74 21.89
C ASN A 125 -29.33 11.77 23.10
N PRO A 126 -29.73 11.23 24.26
CA PRO A 126 -28.92 11.29 25.49
C PRO A 126 -27.56 10.60 25.34
N THR A 127 -27.45 9.52 24.56
CA THR A 127 -26.19 8.82 24.32
C THR A 127 -25.19 9.71 23.58
N ALA A 128 -25.61 10.36 22.49
CA ALA A 128 -24.78 11.32 21.77
C ALA A 128 -24.40 12.54 22.64
N LYS A 129 -25.33 13.03 23.48
CA LYS A 129 -25.03 14.11 24.45
C LYS A 129 -23.93 13.69 25.43
N SER A 130 -24.05 12.50 26.01
CA SER A 130 -23.05 11.94 26.93
C SER A 130 -21.67 11.82 26.27
N THR A 131 -21.60 11.35 25.03
CA THR A 131 -20.34 11.31 24.27
C THR A 131 -19.77 12.70 24.02
N VAL A 132 -20.59 13.68 23.65
CA VAL A 132 -20.14 15.07 23.44
C VAL A 132 -19.61 15.70 24.73
N GLU A 133 -20.24 15.45 25.87
CA GLU A 133 -19.70 15.90 27.17
C GLU A 133 -18.34 15.26 27.47
N GLU A 134 -18.16 13.98 27.12
CA GLU A 134 -16.85 13.34 27.27
C GLU A 134 -15.80 13.94 26.33
N MET A 135 -16.17 14.28 25.10
CA MET A 135 -15.29 14.96 24.14
C MET A 135 -14.86 16.35 24.61
N LYS A 136 -15.69 17.04 25.41
CA LYS A 136 -15.34 18.34 26.02
C LYS A 136 -14.33 18.16 27.15
N ARG A 137 -14.48 17.09 27.94
CA ARG A 137 -13.62 16.77 29.08
C ARG A 137 -12.26 16.23 28.65
N ASP A 138 -12.21 15.43 27.59
CA ASP A 138 -11.00 14.75 27.15
C ASP A 138 -10.74 14.95 25.63
N PRO A 139 -9.68 15.70 25.26
CA PRO A 139 -9.27 15.88 23.86
C PRO A 139 -8.95 14.56 23.12
N GLY A 140 -8.41 13.56 23.81
CA GLY A 140 -8.11 12.25 23.22
C GLY A 140 -9.37 11.44 22.89
N VAL A 141 -10.45 11.62 23.66
CA VAL A 141 -11.78 11.10 23.32
C VAL A 141 -12.33 11.84 22.11
N ARG A 142 -12.23 13.18 22.07
CA ARG A 142 -12.66 14.00 20.94
C ARG A 142 -12.03 13.56 19.62
N ASP A 143 -10.71 13.44 19.60
CA ASP A 143 -9.97 13.06 18.39
C ASP A 143 -10.31 11.65 17.93
N PHE A 144 -10.50 10.73 18.87
CA PHE A 144 -10.92 9.37 18.56
C PHE A 144 -12.35 9.33 17.97
N VAL A 145 -13.30 10.03 18.59
CA VAL A 145 -14.69 10.10 18.13
C VAL A 145 -14.77 10.63 16.69
N TYR A 146 -14.04 11.70 16.36
CA TYR A 146 -14.01 12.23 14.99
C TYR A 146 -13.42 11.24 13.98
N LYS A 147 -12.39 10.46 14.36
CA LYS A 147 -11.85 9.39 13.51
C LYS A 147 -12.90 8.31 13.27
N VAL A 148 -13.63 7.89 14.31
CA VAL A 148 -14.71 6.90 14.19
C VAL A 148 -15.81 7.39 13.24
N ILE A 149 -16.28 8.63 13.40
CA ILE A 149 -17.26 9.24 12.47
C ILE A 149 -16.72 9.22 11.04
N GLY A 150 -15.45 9.60 10.84
CA GLY A 150 -14.81 9.55 9.52
C GLY A 150 -14.77 8.13 8.92
N TYR A 151 -14.56 7.10 9.74
CA TYR A 151 -14.63 5.71 9.27
C TYR A 151 -16.05 5.27 8.93
N MET A 152 -17.05 5.69 9.71
CA MET A 152 -18.46 5.42 9.43
C MET A 152 -18.94 6.12 8.14
N GLU A 153 -18.53 7.36 7.91
CA GLU A 153 -18.81 8.09 6.67
C GLU A 153 -18.16 7.41 5.46
N LYS A 154 -16.89 6.98 5.58
CA LYS A 154 -16.20 6.24 4.51
C LYS A 154 -16.87 4.90 4.21
N TYR A 155 -17.33 4.18 5.23
CA TYR A 155 -18.07 2.92 5.07
C TYR A 155 -19.36 3.14 4.27
N ARG A 156 -20.16 4.14 4.67
CA ARG A 156 -21.42 4.50 4.00
C ARG A 156 -21.20 4.90 2.54
N ASN A 157 -20.21 5.75 2.26
CA ASN A 157 -20.04 6.33 0.93
C ASN A 157 -19.41 5.36 -0.09
N ARG A 158 -18.70 4.32 0.37
CA ARG A 158 -17.95 3.43 -0.52
C ARG A 158 -18.55 2.03 -0.62
N HIS A 159 -19.55 1.68 0.20
CA HIS A 159 -20.09 0.32 0.32
C HIS A 159 -18.99 -0.76 0.41
N LYS A 160 -17.90 -0.45 1.12
CA LYS A 160 -16.76 -1.36 1.30
C LYS A 160 -16.84 -2.01 2.68
N LYS A 161 -16.32 -3.22 2.83
CA LYS A 161 -16.20 -3.91 4.13
C LYS A 161 -15.70 -2.95 5.25
N PRO A 162 -16.33 -2.97 6.45
CA PRO A 162 -15.97 -2.09 7.56
C PRO A 162 -14.48 -2.22 7.92
N ASN A 163 -13.76 -1.09 7.91
CA ASN A 163 -12.34 -1.10 8.27
C ASN A 163 -12.14 -0.96 9.79
N LEU A 164 -12.56 -1.99 10.52
CA LEU A 164 -12.44 -2.08 11.98
C LEU A 164 -10.97 -1.98 12.45
N ARG A 165 -10.01 -2.37 11.60
CA ARG A 165 -8.56 -2.24 11.89
C ARG A 165 -8.15 -0.79 12.08
N CYS A 166 -8.69 0.12 11.29
CA CYS A 166 -8.38 1.55 11.42
C CYS A 166 -8.96 2.16 12.69
N ILE A 167 -10.12 1.68 13.16
CA ILE A 167 -10.69 2.07 14.45
C ILE A 167 -9.75 1.63 15.58
N ILE A 168 -9.31 0.37 15.58
CA ILE A 168 -8.38 -0.12 16.60
C ILE A 168 -7.01 0.57 16.52
N GLN A 169 -6.53 0.90 15.32
CA GLN A 169 -5.29 1.66 15.17
C GLN A 169 -5.43 3.07 15.74
N SER A 170 -6.59 3.71 15.56
CA SER A 170 -6.89 5.01 16.14
C SER A 170 -7.00 4.93 17.66
N LEU A 171 -7.61 3.85 18.18
CA LEU A 171 -7.72 3.59 19.61
C LEU A 171 -6.34 3.41 20.26
N LYS A 172 -5.44 2.62 19.65
CA LYS A 172 -4.06 2.42 20.14
C LYS A 172 -3.23 3.70 20.20
N LYS A 173 -3.55 4.67 19.36
CA LYS A 173 -2.88 5.96 19.30
C LYS A 173 -3.56 7.02 20.17
N SER A 174 -4.73 6.71 20.75
CA SER A 174 -5.44 7.65 21.60
C SER A 174 -4.84 7.60 23.02
N PRO A 175 -4.52 8.76 23.61
CA PRO A 175 -4.09 8.80 25.01
C PRO A 175 -5.21 8.33 25.96
N SER A 176 -6.47 8.38 25.52
CA SER A 176 -7.67 8.01 26.29
C SER A 176 -8.10 6.57 26.07
N GLN A 177 -7.22 5.69 25.56
CA GLN A 177 -7.58 4.31 25.23
C GLN A 177 -8.28 3.57 26.38
N GLY A 178 -7.77 3.70 27.61
CA GLY A 178 -8.35 3.02 28.78
C GLY A 178 -9.79 3.44 29.04
N LEU A 179 -10.04 4.76 29.00
CA LEU A 179 -11.38 5.33 29.15
C LEU A 179 -12.31 4.91 28.00
N LEU A 180 -11.84 4.97 26.76
CA LEU A 180 -12.61 4.59 25.58
C LEU A 180 -13.04 3.13 25.61
N VAL A 181 -12.15 2.20 25.99
CA VAL A 181 -12.48 0.78 26.10
C VAL A 181 -13.46 0.52 27.25
N LYS A 182 -13.36 1.26 28.36
CA LYS A 182 -14.29 1.17 29.49
C LYS A 182 -15.69 1.67 29.11
N LYS A 183 -15.78 2.77 28.35
CA LYS A 183 -17.07 3.35 27.93
C LYS A 183 -17.73 2.62 26.78
N TYR A 184 -16.95 2.05 25.86
CA TYR A 184 -17.45 1.45 24.63
C TYR A 184 -16.99 -0.01 24.53
N PRO A 185 -17.72 -0.96 25.15
CA PRO A 185 -17.35 -2.39 25.19
C PRO A 185 -17.12 -3.02 23.82
N SER A 186 -17.81 -2.54 22.77
CA SER A 186 -17.58 -2.98 21.39
C SER A 186 -16.13 -2.82 20.96
N LEU A 187 -15.38 -1.84 21.50
CA LEU A 187 -13.95 -1.68 21.21
C LEU A 187 -13.10 -2.83 21.75
N LYS A 188 -13.43 -3.38 22.92
CA LYS A 188 -12.76 -4.57 23.48
C LYS A 188 -13.00 -5.77 22.57
N GLU A 189 -14.25 -5.98 22.15
CA GLU A 189 -14.62 -7.08 21.26
C GLU A 189 -13.91 -7.00 19.91
N ILE A 190 -13.94 -5.83 19.25
CA ILE A 190 -13.23 -5.61 17.98
C ILE A 190 -11.74 -5.89 18.14
N ARG A 191 -11.11 -5.41 19.23
CA ARG A 191 -9.69 -5.66 19.51
C ARG A 191 -9.40 -7.15 19.67
N CYS A 192 -10.22 -7.88 20.43
CA CYS A 192 -10.11 -9.33 20.63
C CYS A 192 -10.19 -10.09 19.30
N ARG A 193 -11.24 -9.85 18.50
CA ARG A 193 -11.45 -10.56 17.24
C ARG A 193 -10.31 -10.31 16.24
N LEU A 194 -9.83 -9.07 16.12
CA LEU A 194 -8.69 -8.76 15.24
C LEU A 194 -7.36 -9.36 15.71
N LYS A 195 -7.15 -9.52 17.02
CA LYS A 195 -5.98 -10.24 17.55
C LYS A 195 -6.02 -11.71 17.15
N LYS A 196 -7.17 -12.38 17.30
CA LYS A 196 -7.37 -13.78 16.88
C LYS A 196 -7.16 -13.94 15.38
N GLU A 197 -7.78 -13.08 14.59
CA GLU A 197 -7.64 -13.03 13.13
C GLU A 197 -6.15 -12.98 12.72
N ARG A 198 -5.39 -12.09 13.36
CA ARG A 198 -3.94 -11.96 13.10
C ARG A 198 -3.16 -13.20 13.51
N ALA A 199 -3.50 -13.83 14.63
CA ALA A 199 -2.85 -15.06 15.09
C ALA A 199 -3.08 -16.21 14.10
N VAL A 200 -4.31 -16.36 13.59
CA VAL A 200 -4.64 -17.36 12.58
C VAL A 200 -3.80 -17.18 11.30
N TYR A 201 -3.72 -15.95 10.78
CA TYR A 201 -2.87 -15.67 9.61
C TYR A 201 -1.38 -15.91 9.87
N LYS A 202 -0.88 -15.53 11.06
CA LYS A 202 0.52 -15.80 11.45
C LYS A 202 0.77 -17.31 11.54
N GLY A 203 -0.21 -18.08 12.01
CA GLY A 203 -0.16 -19.55 12.06
C GLY A 203 0.03 -20.18 10.68
N ILE A 204 -0.75 -19.76 9.68
CA ILE A 204 -0.60 -20.24 8.29
C ILE A 204 0.77 -19.87 7.73
N LEU A 205 1.20 -18.61 7.88
CA LEU A 205 2.52 -18.19 7.42
C LEU A 205 3.65 -18.98 8.08
N ASN A 206 3.49 -19.34 9.35
CA ASN A 206 4.48 -20.14 10.07
C ASN A 206 4.51 -21.59 9.57
N ARG A 207 3.35 -22.21 9.30
CA ARG A 207 3.29 -23.53 8.65
C ARG A 207 3.97 -23.49 7.28
N LEU A 208 3.58 -22.53 6.45
CA LEU A 208 4.17 -22.35 5.11
C LEU A 208 5.68 -22.12 5.16
N SER A 209 6.15 -21.31 6.11
CA SER A 209 7.58 -21.08 6.34
C SER A 209 8.31 -22.37 6.74
N LYS A 210 7.73 -23.18 7.63
CA LYS A 210 8.31 -24.48 8.01
C LYS A 210 8.33 -25.46 6.84
N GLU A 211 7.27 -25.52 6.05
CA GLU A 211 7.18 -26.37 4.86
C GLU A 211 8.22 -25.98 3.81
N MET A 212 8.24 -24.71 3.39
CA MET A 212 9.10 -24.26 2.29
C MET A 212 10.58 -24.07 2.68
N PHE A 213 10.84 -23.74 3.95
CA PHE A 213 12.16 -23.26 4.36
C PHE A 213 12.75 -24.00 5.57
N GLY A 214 11.96 -24.81 6.26
CA GLY A 214 12.40 -25.50 7.48
C GLY A 214 12.73 -24.57 8.63
N VAL A 215 12.19 -23.35 8.61
CA VAL A 215 12.40 -22.35 9.68
C VAL A 215 11.07 -21.73 10.11
N ASN A 216 11.03 -21.26 11.35
CA ASN A 216 9.92 -20.44 11.83
C ASN A 216 9.87 -19.12 11.05
N LEU A 217 8.67 -18.55 10.91
CA LEU A 217 8.42 -17.29 10.20
C LEU A 217 9.35 -16.14 10.63
N GLU A 218 9.71 -16.10 11.91
CA GLU A 218 10.58 -15.07 12.51
C GLU A 218 12.04 -15.18 12.05
N LYS A 219 12.47 -16.39 11.66
CA LYS A 219 13.83 -16.66 11.17
C LYS A 219 13.94 -16.54 9.63
N VAL A 220 12.84 -16.29 8.92
CA VAL A 220 12.86 -16.04 7.47
C VAL A 220 13.58 -14.73 7.16
N ASN A 221 14.50 -14.78 6.21
CA ASN A 221 15.32 -13.68 5.70
C ASN A 221 15.74 -13.94 4.25
N LYS A 222 16.42 -12.99 3.60
CA LYS A 222 16.84 -13.10 2.18
C LYS A 222 17.76 -14.30 1.90
N CYS A 223 18.44 -14.83 2.92
CA CYS A 223 19.40 -15.92 2.80
C CYS A 223 18.81 -17.28 3.21
N THR A 224 17.52 -17.35 3.51
CA THR A 224 16.88 -18.55 4.07
C THR A 224 16.98 -19.76 3.14
N VAL A 225 16.98 -19.55 1.82
CA VAL A 225 17.14 -20.62 0.81
C VAL A 225 18.59 -21.04 0.59
N LYS A 226 19.59 -20.31 1.10
CA LYS A 226 21.01 -20.68 0.95
C LYS A 226 21.42 -21.85 1.84
N ARG A 227 20.75 -22.02 3.00
CA ARG A 227 21.06 -23.05 4.00
C ARG A 227 19.79 -23.79 4.42
N PRO A 228 19.23 -24.65 3.55
CA PRO A 228 17.99 -25.36 3.83
C PRO A 228 18.16 -26.32 5.02
N LYS A 229 17.27 -26.22 6.01
CA LYS A 229 17.39 -26.96 7.28
C LYS A 229 16.64 -28.28 7.33
N ASN A 230 15.69 -28.53 6.42
CA ASN A 230 14.93 -29.78 6.38
C ASN A 230 14.86 -30.35 4.95
N PRO A 231 14.44 -31.62 4.77
CA PRO A 231 14.34 -32.26 3.46
C PRO A 231 13.44 -31.50 2.49
N THR A 232 12.33 -30.95 2.97
CA THR A 232 11.40 -30.17 2.14
C THR A 232 12.04 -28.90 1.59
N ALA A 233 12.76 -28.14 2.42
CA ALA A 233 13.50 -26.94 2.01
C ALA A 233 14.66 -27.28 1.08
N LYS A 234 15.35 -28.41 1.27
CA LYS A 234 16.34 -28.91 0.30
C LYS A 234 15.65 -29.20 -1.04
N GLY A 235 14.47 -29.81 -1.00
CA GLY A 235 13.61 -30.00 -2.16
C GLY A 235 13.21 -28.68 -2.83
N THR A 236 12.85 -27.66 -2.05
CA THR A 236 12.54 -26.31 -2.54
C THR A 236 13.71 -25.72 -3.31
N VAL A 237 14.94 -25.77 -2.76
CA VAL A 237 16.15 -25.26 -3.42
C VAL A 237 16.43 -26.04 -4.72
N LYS A 238 16.27 -27.37 -4.71
CA LYS A 238 16.40 -28.18 -5.93
C LYS A 238 15.42 -27.73 -7.02
N GLU A 239 14.15 -27.49 -6.68
CA GLU A 239 13.17 -27.00 -7.65
C GLU A 239 13.47 -25.57 -8.11
N MET A 240 13.94 -24.68 -7.23
CA MET A 240 14.38 -23.34 -7.62
C MET A 240 15.54 -23.36 -8.61
N ASN A 241 16.38 -24.40 -8.57
CA ASN A 241 17.49 -24.57 -9.51
C ASN A 241 17.04 -25.14 -10.85
N ARG A 242 15.98 -25.97 -10.86
CA ARG A 242 15.41 -26.57 -12.07
C ARG A 242 14.44 -25.64 -12.80
N ASP A 243 13.65 -24.87 -12.05
CA ASP A 243 12.54 -24.10 -12.58
C ASP A 243 12.65 -22.60 -12.14
N PRO A 244 12.94 -21.70 -13.09
CA PRO A 244 13.01 -20.26 -12.83
C PRO A 244 11.69 -19.67 -12.29
N SER A 245 10.55 -20.25 -12.64
CA SER A 245 9.25 -19.77 -12.17
C SER A 245 9.01 -20.11 -10.70
N VAL A 246 9.45 -21.29 -10.25
CA VAL A 246 9.49 -21.67 -8.82
C VAL A 246 10.45 -20.75 -8.07
N ARG A 247 11.62 -20.46 -8.64
CA ARG A 247 12.57 -19.49 -8.07
C ARG A 247 11.94 -18.13 -7.85
N GLY A 248 11.26 -17.59 -8.87
CA GLY A 248 10.56 -16.31 -8.79
C GLY A 248 9.47 -16.31 -7.71
N PHE A 249 8.67 -17.38 -7.65
CA PHE A 249 7.64 -17.54 -6.62
C PHE A 249 8.24 -17.59 -5.20
N VAL A 250 9.28 -18.40 -4.98
CA VAL A 250 9.89 -18.56 -3.66
C VAL A 250 10.47 -17.25 -3.14
N TYR A 251 11.21 -16.50 -3.98
CA TYR A 251 11.71 -15.19 -3.57
C TYR A 251 10.58 -14.20 -3.27
N LYS A 252 9.47 -14.28 -4.01
CA LYS A 252 8.28 -13.47 -3.71
C LYS A 252 7.67 -13.80 -2.36
N VAL A 253 7.57 -15.09 -2.01
CA VAL A 253 7.10 -15.53 -0.69
C VAL A 253 8.01 -15.00 0.42
N ILE A 254 9.33 -15.11 0.26
CA ILE A 254 10.31 -14.58 1.23
C ILE A 254 10.12 -13.07 1.41
N ASP A 255 10.03 -12.31 0.32
CA ASP A 255 9.83 -10.87 0.36
C ASP A 255 8.54 -10.49 1.13
N LEU A 256 7.44 -11.18 0.83
CA LEU A 256 6.16 -10.96 1.51
C LEU A 256 6.21 -11.34 3.00
N MET A 257 6.84 -12.45 3.34
CA MET A 257 7.03 -12.86 4.74
C MET A 257 7.89 -11.85 5.50
N ILE A 258 8.99 -11.35 4.91
CA ILE A 258 9.84 -10.35 5.58
C ILE A 258 9.09 -9.04 5.79
N LYS A 259 8.43 -8.52 4.74
CA LYS A 259 7.74 -7.22 4.78
C LYS A 259 6.53 -7.23 5.71
N GLU A 260 5.72 -8.29 5.66
CA GLU A 260 4.36 -8.25 6.20
C GLU A 260 4.14 -9.17 7.42
N ARG A 261 5.09 -10.03 7.81
CA ARG A 261 4.91 -10.95 8.96
C ARG A 261 4.53 -10.25 10.27
N ASN A 262 5.04 -9.04 10.48
CA ASN A 262 4.81 -8.29 11.71
C ASN A 262 3.68 -7.29 11.56
N ARG A 263 3.54 -6.60 10.43
CA ARG A 263 2.51 -5.56 10.28
C ARG A 263 1.17 -6.14 9.84
N TYR A 264 1.14 -6.90 8.76
CA TYR A 264 -0.11 -7.38 8.15
C TYR A 264 0.01 -8.82 7.59
N PRO A 265 0.00 -9.86 8.45
CA PRO A 265 0.04 -11.26 8.01
C PRO A 265 -0.98 -11.61 6.92
N TYR A 266 -2.17 -11.02 6.99
CA TYR A 266 -3.19 -11.11 5.95
C TYR A 266 -2.69 -10.67 4.56
N LEU A 267 -2.03 -9.50 4.48
CA LEU A 267 -1.53 -8.98 3.20
C LEU A 267 -0.43 -9.87 2.62
N ALA A 268 0.41 -10.46 3.49
CA ALA A 268 1.37 -11.47 3.07
C ALA A 268 0.66 -12.64 2.38
N LEU A 269 -0.37 -13.20 3.01
CA LEU A 269 -1.13 -14.32 2.47
C LEU A 269 -1.87 -13.98 1.19
N VAL A 270 -2.50 -12.80 1.09
CA VAL A 270 -3.12 -12.31 -0.15
C VAL A 270 -2.07 -12.18 -1.25
N GLY A 271 -0.90 -11.62 -0.94
CA GLY A 271 0.20 -11.48 -1.88
C GLY A 271 0.72 -12.84 -2.37
N ILE A 272 0.87 -13.81 -1.46
CA ILE A 272 1.30 -15.18 -1.78
C ILE A 272 0.26 -15.86 -2.66
N GLY A 273 -1.03 -15.76 -2.31
CA GLY A 273 -2.12 -16.31 -3.10
C GLY A 273 -2.16 -15.73 -4.52
N ARG A 274 -1.96 -14.41 -4.67
CA ARG A 274 -1.86 -13.76 -5.99
C ARG A 274 -0.63 -14.21 -6.77
N ALA A 275 0.53 -14.32 -6.12
CA ALA A 275 1.75 -14.82 -6.75
C ALA A 275 1.58 -16.26 -7.22
N LEU A 276 0.92 -17.10 -6.43
CA LEU A 276 0.65 -18.50 -6.74
C LEU A 276 -0.32 -18.65 -7.93
N LYS A 277 -1.38 -17.84 -7.97
CA LYS A 277 -2.32 -17.83 -9.11
C LYS A 277 -1.66 -17.45 -10.43
N LYS A 278 -0.60 -16.63 -10.39
CA LYS A 278 0.17 -16.19 -11.56
C LYS A 278 1.37 -17.10 -11.87
N SER A 279 1.63 -18.11 -11.04
CA SER A 279 2.80 -18.98 -11.22
C SER A 279 2.48 -20.08 -12.24
N PRO A 280 3.31 -20.25 -13.29
CA PRO A 280 3.24 -21.40 -14.19
C PRO A 280 3.32 -22.74 -13.46
N SER A 281 4.03 -22.79 -12.33
CA SER A 281 4.26 -24.00 -11.54
C SER A 281 3.29 -24.15 -10.37
N ARG A 282 2.09 -23.56 -10.49
CA ARG A 282 1.05 -23.58 -9.45
C ARG A 282 0.75 -24.99 -8.93
N ASP A 283 0.53 -25.95 -9.82
CA ASP A 283 0.11 -27.31 -9.43
C ASP A 283 1.23 -28.06 -8.72
N LEU A 284 2.46 -27.91 -9.21
CA LEU A 284 3.66 -28.41 -8.54
C LEU A 284 3.80 -27.82 -7.13
N LEU A 285 3.64 -26.50 -7.00
CA LEU A 285 3.73 -25.79 -5.72
C LEU A 285 2.63 -26.25 -4.75
N LEU A 286 1.39 -26.42 -5.21
CA LEU A 286 0.27 -26.89 -4.39
C LEU A 286 0.40 -28.37 -3.98
N LYS A 287 1.05 -29.19 -4.82
CA LYS A 287 1.38 -30.58 -4.48
C LYS A 287 2.47 -30.65 -3.41
N LYS A 288 3.48 -29.77 -3.47
CA LYS A 288 4.60 -29.77 -2.53
C LYS A 288 4.32 -29.09 -1.19
N TYR A 289 3.50 -28.05 -1.16
CA TYR A 289 3.27 -27.24 0.04
C TYR A 289 1.77 -27.18 0.37
N PRO A 290 1.26 -28.11 1.19
CA PRO A 290 -0.15 -28.15 1.58
C PRO A 290 -0.66 -26.84 2.17
N ALA A 291 0.16 -26.09 2.91
CA ALA A 291 -0.23 -24.80 3.47
C ALA A 291 -0.66 -23.79 2.38
N LEU A 292 -0.17 -23.91 1.13
CA LEU A 292 -0.60 -23.07 0.02
C LEU A 292 -2.07 -23.30 -0.37
N LYS A 293 -2.61 -24.51 -0.17
CA LYS A 293 -4.05 -24.78 -0.40
C LYS A 293 -4.91 -23.96 0.56
N GLU A 294 -4.48 -23.85 1.82
CA GLU A 294 -5.15 -22.99 2.81
C GLU A 294 -5.10 -21.52 2.42
N VAL A 295 -3.98 -21.06 1.83
CA VAL A 295 -3.84 -19.67 1.35
C VAL A 295 -4.81 -19.36 0.22
N ILE A 296 -5.03 -20.28 -0.73
CA ILE A 296 -5.98 -20.08 -1.83
C ILE A 296 -7.42 -20.19 -1.35
N GLY A 297 -7.73 -21.24 -0.57
CA GLY A 297 -9.09 -21.50 -0.08
C GLY A 297 -9.65 -20.35 0.77
N ARG A 298 -8.77 -19.62 1.47
CA ARG A 298 -9.16 -18.46 2.30
C ARG A 298 -9.25 -17.13 1.54
N ASN A 299 -8.73 -17.03 0.32
CA ASN A 299 -8.74 -15.82 -0.49
C ASN A 299 -9.84 -15.80 -1.57
N GLY A 300 -10.88 -16.64 -1.45
CA GLY A 300 -12.02 -16.67 -2.37
C GLY A 300 -11.65 -17.11 -3.79
N GLY A 301 -10.57 -17.90 -3.96
CA GLY A 301 -10.33 -18.57 -5.24
C GLY A 301 -11.32 -19.71 -5.38
N SER A 302 -12.32 -19.56 -6.25
CA SER A 302 -12.98 -20.69 -6.90
C SER A 302 -11.91 -21.70 -7.29
N MET A 303 -11.97 -22.91 -6.75
CA MET A 303 -11.34 -24.02 -7.45
C MET A 303 -12.23 -24.22 -8.66
N ASP A 304 -11.74 -23.85 -9.85
CA ASP A 304 -12.32 -24.37 -11.07
C ASP A 304 -12.31 -25.89 -10.93
N LYS A 305 -13.50 -26.46 -10.83
CA LYS A 305 -13.73 -27.90 -10.80
C LYS A 305 -13.37 -28.43 -12.19
N THR A 306 -12.08 -28.60 -12.45
CA THR A 306 -11.62 -29.23 -13.68
C THR A 306 -10.53 -30.23 -13.38
N THR A 307 -10.82 -31.20 -12.50
CA THR A 307 -10.27 -32.56 -12.60
C THR A 307 -11.07 -33.48 -11.70
N GLN A 308 -12.19 -34.00 -12.23
CA GLN A 308 -12.61 -35.36 -11.89
C GLN A 308 -12.08 -36.28 -13.00
N PRO A 309 -11.42 -37.40 -12.68
CA PRO A 309 -11.23 -38.46 -13.66
C PRO A 309 -12.62 -39.05 -13.99
N PRO A 310 -12.89 -39.46 -15.25
CA PRO A 310 -14.16 -40.08 -15.58
C PRO A 310 -14.24 -41.44 -14.87
N ASP A 311 -15.20 -41.56 -13.95
CA ASP A 311 -15.60 -42.84 -13.36
C ASP A 311 -16.25 -43.73 -14.42
N ASP A 312 -15.87 -45.00 -14.35
CA ASP A 312 -16.32 -46.13 -15.15
C ASP A 312 -17.84 -46.14 -15.40
N ARG A 313 -18.23 -46.02 -16.66
CA ARG A 313 -19.54 -46.49 -17.13
C ARG A 313 -19.38 -47.68 -18.06
N LYS A 314 -19.89 -48.79 -17.53
CA LYS A 314 -20.09 -50.09 -18.12
C LYS A 314 -20.55 -50.06 -19.57
N THR A 315 -19.91 -50.93 -20.32
CA THR A 315 -20.26 -51.58 -21.58
C THR A 315 -21.77 -51.85 -21.73
N VAL A 316 -22.41 -51.26 -22.73
CA VAL A 316 -23.59 -51.83 -23.40
C VAL A 316 -23.43 -51.61 -24.91
N LYS A 317 -23.52 -52.71 -25.66
CA LYS A 317 -23.33 -52.84 -27.11
C LYS A 317 -24.31 -51.96 -27.92
N PRO A 318 -23.91 -51.43 -29.09
CA PRO A 318 -24.87 -51.03 -30.12
C PRO A 318 -25.24 -52.23 -30.98
N LYS A 319 -26.54 -52.43 -31.21
CA LYS A 319 -27.07 -53.29 -32.28
C LYS A 319 -27.53 -52.38 -33.42
N GLU A 320 -27.14 -52.80 -34.63
CA GLU A 320 -27.61 -52.40 -35.96
C GLU A 320 -29.15 -52.25 -36.01
N SER A 321 -29.83 -51.56 -36.92
CA SER A 321 -29.67 -51.15 -38.33
C SER A 321 -30.80 -50.11 -38.56
N SER A 322 -30.79 -49.18 -39.51
CA SER A 322 -30.90 -49.45 -40.94
C SER A 322 -30.73 -48.16 -41.77
N ASN A 323 -30.15 -48.38 -42.95
CA ASN A 323 -29.79 -47.45 -44.01
C ASN A 323 -30.98 -46.70 -44.63
N LEU A 324 -30.67 -45.54 -45.24
CA LEU A 324 -30.99 -45.34 -46.66
C LEU A 324 -29.98 -44.37 -47.33
N HIS A 325 -29.44 -44.82 -48.46
CA HIS A 325 -28.68 -44.11 -49.52
C HIS A 325 -29.48 -42.90 -50.05
N GLU A 326 -28.91 -41.86 -50.66
CA GLU A 326 -28.06 -41.75 -51.88
C GLU A 326 -27.27 -40.40 -51.78
N GLY A 327 -26.22 -40.02 -52.51
CA GLY A 327 -25.55 -40.50 -53.71
C GLY A 327 -24.42 -39.50 -54.06
N ARG A 328 -23.31 -40.04 -54.52
CA ARG A 328 -22.06 -39.44 -55.06
C ARG A 328 -22.34 -38.61 -56.34
N ASN A 329 -21.65 -37.52 -56.71
CA ASN A 329 -20.29 -37.45 -57.28
C ASN A 329 -19.97 -36.03 -57.83
N GLY A 330 -18.67 -35.66 -57.90
CA GLY A 330 -18.14 -34.74 -58.94
C GLY A 330 -17.07 -33.71 -58.48
N GLY A 331 -15.77 -33.99 -58.66
CA GLY A 331 -14.70 -32.97 -58.80
C GLY A 331 -14.51 -32.55 -60.28
N PRO A 332 -13.36 -32.02 -60.78
CA PRO A 332 -12.10 -31.54 -60.13
C PRO A 332 -11.49 -30.22 -60.75
N MET A 333 -10.33 -29.76 -60.23
CA MET A 333 -9.18 -28.97 -60.80
C MET A 333 -9.46 -27.73 -61.72
N ASP A 334 -8.74 -26.59 -61.69
CA ASP A 334 -7.30 -26.42 -61.94
C ASP A 334 -6.83 -24.92 -61.77
N LYS A 335 -5.57 -24.75 -61.32
CA LYS A 335 -4.47 -23.80 -61.68
C LYS A 335 -4.56 -22.25 -61.71
N THR A 336 -3.35 -21.70 -61.44
CA THR A 336 -2.68 -20.46 -61.94
C THR A 336 -3.18 -19.10 -61.43
N THR A 337 -2.41 -18.03 -61.20
CA THR A 337 -0.97 -17.67 -61.12
C THR A 337 -0.94 -16.17 -60.75
N GLN A 338 0.01 -15.70 -59.93
CA GLN A 338 0.26 -14.26 -59.69
C GLN A 338 0.88 -13.58 -60.94
N PRO A 339 0.79 -12.25 -61.13
CA PRO A 339 1.81 -11.35 -60.57
C PRO A 339 1.27 -9.99 -60.02
N PRO A 340 2.14 -9.18 -59.38
CA PRO A 340 1.80 -7.92 -58.72
C PRO A 340 2.10 -6.70 -59.62
N ASP A 341 1.41 -5.57 -59.40
CA ASP A 341 1.83 -4.28 -59.96
C ASP A 341 1.79 -3.12 -58.95
N GLU A 342 3.00 -2.64 -58.70
CA GLU A 342 3.51 -1.27 -58.64
C GLU A 342 2.74 -0.07 -58.04
N ARG A 343 3.44 0.49 -57.05
CA ARG A 343 3.82 1.92 -56.90
C ARG A 343 2.71 2.97 -56.79
N ARG A 344 2.59 3.50 -55.57
CA ARG A 344 2.55 4.96 -55.40
C ARG A 344 3.48 5.42 -54.28
N THR A 345 4.43 6.23 -54.70
CA THR A 345 5.42 6.97 -53.96
C THR A 345 4.78 7.96 -52.98
N GLY A 346 5.13 7.83 -51.70
CA GLY A 346 4.86 8.81 -50.65
C GLY A 346 6.10 8.90 -49.75
N LYS A 347 6.75 10.07 -49.76
CA LYS A 347 8.02 10.41 -49.13
C LYS A 347 8.18 9.89 -47.68
N PRO A 348 9.36 9.40 -47.28
CA PRO A 348 9.66 9.14 -45.87
C PRO A 348 9.83 10.48 -45.14
N LYS A 349 9.01 10.70 -44.10
CA LYS A 349 9.20 11.82 -43.18
C LYS A 349 10.36 11.46 -42.26
N GLU A 350 11.46 12.17 -42.46
CA GLU A 350 12.65 12.16 -41.61
C GLU A 350 12.27 12.21 -40.14
N SER A 351 12.85 11.28 -39.39
CA SER A 351 12.98 11.30 -37.95
C SER A 351 13.81 12.50 -37.54
N SER A 352 13.16 13.63 -37.25
CA SER A 352 13.79 14.75 -36.56
C SER A 352 13.78 14.47 -35.05
N SER A 353 14.95 14.06 -34.57
CA SER A 353 15.38 14.33 -33.20
C SER A 353 15.26 15.84 -32.96
N SER A 354 14.22 16.27 -32.26
CA SER A 354 14.19 17.60 -31.64
C SER A 354 14.22 17.41 -30.14
N GLU A 355 15.41 17.60 -29.56
CA GLU A 355 15.54 18.17 -28.23
C GLU A 355 14.64 19.40 -28.18
N LYS A 356 13.42 19.23 -27.68
CA LYS A 356 12.62 20.35 -27.24
C LYS A 356 13.00 20.60 -25.79
N ASP A 357 13.96 21.51 -25.61
CA ASP A 357 14.07 22.30 -24.40
C ASP A 357 12.78 23.11 -24.23
N SER A 358 11.76 22.43 -23.73
CA SER A 358 10.53 23.03 -23.24
C SER A 358 10.87 23.71 -21.92
N TYR A 359 11.32 24.96 -22.01
CA TYR A 359 11.52 25.84 -20.85
C TYR A 359 10.21 25.91 -20.04
N CYS A 360 10.15 25.17 -18.93
CA CYS A 360 9.07 25.26 -17.95
C CYS A 360 9.16 26.63 -17.28
N SER A 361 8.11 27.45 -17.40
CA SER A 361 8.01 28.68 -16.64
C SER A 361 7.69 28.37 -15.17
N ARG A 362 7.98 29.30 -14.25
CA ARG A 362 7.73 29.15 -12.81
C ARG A 362 6.25 28.86 -12.45
N GLY A 363 5.32 29.11 -13.38
CA GLY A 363 3.90 28.80 -13.26
C GLY A 363 3.51 27.37 -13.61
N ASP A 364 4.42 26.56 -14.16
CA ASP A 364 4.13 25.27 -14.81
C ASP A 364 4.73 24.05 -14.10
N LEU A 365 5.26 24.21 -12.87
CA LEU A 365 5.86 23.12 -12.10
C LEU A 365 4.98 21.87 -12.06
N LEU A 366 3.68 22.04 -11.79
CA LEU A 366 2.73 20.92 -11.70
C LEU A 366 2.44 20.28 -13.05
N ASP A 367 2.46 21.04 -14.13
CA ASP A 367 2.31 20.48 -15.48
C ASP A 367 3.54 19.64 -15.84
N CYS A 368 4.73 20.16 -15.54
CA CYS A 368 5.99 19.49 -15.81
C CYS A 368 6.13 18.22 -14.95
N LEU A 369 5.84 18.29 -13.65
CA LEU A 369 5.83 17.10 -12.78
C LEU A 369 4.74 16.10 -13.18
N SER A 370 3.54 16.56 -13.55
CA SER A 370 2.49 15.65 -14.02
C SER A 370 2.93 14.88 -15.27
N GLN A 371 3.62 15.57 -16.19
CA GLN A 371 4.14 14.97 -17.41
C GLN A 371 5.34 14.05 -17.14
N GLU A 372 6.30 14.48 -16.33
CA GLU A 372 7.51 13.70 -16.02
C GLU A 372 7.19 12.45 -15.18
N MET A 373 6.32 12.58 -14.17
CA MET A 373 6.03 11.50 -13.23
C MET A 373 4.96 10.54 -13.73
N PHE A 374 3.98 11.04 -14.48
CA PHE A 374 2.81 10.25 -14.87
C PHE A 374 2.58 10.21 -16.38
N GLY A 375 3.35 10.94 -17.20
CA GLY A 375 3.13 10.99 -18.64
C GLY A 375 1.82 11.67 -19.04
N MET A 376 1.26 12.49 -18.15
CA MET A 376 -0.08 13.05 -18.30
C MET A 376 -0.07 14.56 -18.20
N LYS A 377 -0.85 15.22 -19.07
CA LYS A 377 -1.19 16.64 -18.91
C LYS A 377 -2.02 16.83 -17.65
N LEU A 378 -1.75 17.89 -16.90
CA LEU A 378 -2.46 18.21 -15.66
C LEU A 378 -3.97 18.33 -15.85
N SER A 379 -4.41 18.91 -16.98
CA SER A 379 -5.83 19.03 -17.33
C SER A 379 -6.55 17.69 -17.56
N LYS A 380 -5.79 16.61 -17.78
CA LYS A 380 -6.29 15.24 -17.93
C LYS A 380 -5.99 14.38 -16.70
N PHE A 381 -5.44 14.97 -15.64
CA PHE A 381 -5.09 14.27 -14.43
C PHE A 381 -6.35 13.78 -13.72
N GLU A 382 -6.45 12.47 -13.55
CA GLU A 382 -7.49 11.83 -12.75
C GLU A 382 -6.81 10.82 -11.84
N HIS A 383 -7.05 10.93 -10.53
CA HIS A 383 -6.44 10.01 -9.56
C HIS A 383 -6.74 8.52 -9.88
N ARG A 384 -7.86 8.21 -10.56
CA ARG A 384 -8.18 6.83 -10.97
C ARG A 384 -7.22 6.29 -12.04
N LYS A 385 -6.69 7.15 -12.91
CA LYS A 385 -5.72 6.79 -13.95
C LYS A 385 -4.32 6.55 -13.39
N LEU A 386 -4.08 6.88 -12.11
CA LEU A 386 -2.82 6.56 -11.43
C LEU A 386 -2.60 5.06 -11.18
N PHE A 387 -3.58 4.22 -11.51
CA PHE A 387 -3.50 2.77 -11.37
C PHE A 387 -3.66 2.06 -12.72
N ASP A 388 -3.59 2.82 -13.82
CA ASP A 388 -3.69 2.27 -15.16
C ASP A 388 -2.41 1.49 -15.51
N PRO A 389 -2.50 0.16 -15.72
CA PRO A 389 -1.33 -0.65 -16.06
C PRO A 389 -0.75 -0.38 -17.45
N GLU A 390 -1.49 0.31 -18.34
CA GLU A 390 -1.05 0.62 -19.70
C GLU A 390 -0.16 1.87 -19.77
N ASN A 391 -0.13 2.68 -18.72
CA ASN A 391 0.73 3.85 -18.64
C ASN A 391 2.17 3.47 -18.22
N MET A 392 3.04 3.27 -19.21
CA MET A 392 4.43 2.85 -18.99
C MET A 392 5.26 3.85 -18.16
N VAL A 393 4.99 5.16 -18.27
CA VAL A 393 5.66 6.19 -17.46
C VAL A 393 5.30 5.98 -15.99
N LEU A 394 4.03 5.76 -15.72
CA LEU A 394 3.52 5.53 -14.37
C LEU A 394 4.05 4.21 -13.77
N VAL A 395 4.08 3.14 -14.56
CA VAL A 395 4.67 1.85 -14.14
C VAL A 395 6.14 2.03 -13.77
N LYS A 396 6.91 2.76 -14.58
CA LYS A 396 8.31 3.07 -14.32
C LYS A 396 8.48 3.90 -13.05
N THR A 397 7.73 5.00 -12.90
CA THR A 397 7.74 5.84 -11.68
C THR A 397 7.42 5.05 -10.40
N PHE A 398 6.47 4.11 -10.47
CA PHE A 398 6.15 3.23 -9.34
C PHE A 398 7.16 2.09 -9.10
N GLN A 399 7.94 1.71 -10.12
CA GLN A 399 9.06 0.77 -9.96
C GLN A 399 10.27 1.48 -9.37
N ASP A 400 10.62 2.67 -9.87
CA ASP A 400 11.72 3.51 -9.40
C ASP A 400 11.47 3.92 -7.94
N SER A 401 10.23 4.28 -7.56
CA SER A 401 9.90 4.56 -6.16
C SER A 401 9.97 3.35 -5.22
N LYS A 402 10.00 2.11 -5.73
CA LYS A 402 10.17 0.90 -4.92
C LYS A 402 11.64 0.51 -4.75
N SER A 403 12.50 0.89 -5.69
CA SER A 403 13.94 0.63 -5.64
C SER A 403 14.71 1.73 -4.90
N LEU A 404 14.17 2.94 -4.84
CA LEU A 404 14.83 4.12 -4.29
C LEU A 404 14.53 4.39 -2.81
N TYR A 405 15.33 5.30 -2.24
CA TYR A 405 15.26 5.79 -0.86
C TYR A 405 13.83 6.17 -0.43
N LEU A 406 13.53 5.97 0.86
CA LEU A 406 12.27 6.32 1.51
C LEU A 406 11.79 7.75 1.18
N THR A 407 12.73 8.69 1.03
CA THR A 407 12.50 10.08 0.63
C THR A 407 11.82 10.24 -0.73
N TYR A 408 12.19 9.41 -1.72
CA TYR A 408 11.58 9.44 -3.05
C TYR A 408 10.11 8.99 -3.00
N HIS A 409 9.83 7.96 -2.20
CA HIS A 409 8.47 7.47 -2.03
C HIS A 409 7.58 8.52 -1.36
N TYR A 410 8.09 9.24 -0.35
CA TYR A 410 7.38 10.35 0.28
C TYR A 410 7.14 11.51 -0.68
N PHE A 411 8.15 11.89 -1.46
CA PHE A 411 8.02 12.93 -2.48
C PHE A 411 6.93 12.56 -3.51
N LEU A 412 6.97 11.34 -4.04
CA LEU A 412 5.95 10.84 -4.98
C LEU A 412 4.54 10.89 -4.39
N GLN A 413 4.37 10.43 -3.15
CA GLN A 413 3.07 10.49 -2.47
C GLN A 413 2.57 11.93 -2.29
N MET A 414 3.47 12.85 -1.95
CA MET A 414 3.13 14.26 -1.78
C MET A 414 2.69 14.91 -3.09
N VAL A 415 3.39 14.65 -4.21
CA VAL A 415 3.00 15.17 -5.52
C VAL A 415 1.64 14.59 -5.93
N ILE A 416 1.41 13.29 -5.74
CA ILE A 416 0.10 12.65 -5.99
C ILE A 416 -0.99 13.32 -5.15
N ASP A 417 -0.75 13.59 -3.87
CA ASP A 417 -1.71 14.26 -2.98
C ASP A 417 -2.04 15.67 -3.49
N GLN A 418 -1.04 16.49 -3.83
CA GLN A 418 -1.28 17.84 -4.33
C GLN A 418 -2.02 17.84 -5.67
N LEU A 419 -1.67 16.97 -6.61
CA LEU A 419 -2.37 16.85 -7.89
C LEU A 419 -3.82 16.38 -7.71
N THR A 420 -4.06 15.48 -6.75
CA THR A 420 -5.42 15.02 -6.44
C THR A 420 -6.26 16.15 -5.88
N ARG A 421 -5.74 16.87 -4.86
CA ARG A 421 -6.43 18.02 -4.25
C ARG A 421 -6.69 19.14 -5.26
N LEU A 422 -5.75 19.37 -6.18
CA LEU A 422 -5.95 20.29 -7.29
C LEU A 422 -7.08 19.83 -8.23
N SER A 423 -7.11 18.55 -8.61
CA SER A 423 -8.16 17.99 -9.47
C SER A 423 -9.56 18.02 -8.82
N GLU A 424 -9.61 17.90 -7.50
CA GLU A 424 -10.82 18.00 -6.68
C GLU A 424 -11.20 19.46 -6.37
N LYS A 425 -10.44 20.44 -6.89
CA LYS A 425 -10.61 21.88 -6.66
C LYS A 425 -10.52 22.28 -5.18
N GLU A 426 -9.81 21.51 -4.36
CA GLU A 426 -9.58 21.82 -2.94
C GLU A 426 -8.49 22.87 -2.72
N ILE A 427 -7.55 22.97 -3.67
CA ILE A 427 -6.43 23.93 -3.68
C ILE A 427 -6.24 24.47 -5.08
N ASP A 428 -5.61 25.63 -5.20
CA ASP A 428 -5.21 26.18 -6.49
C ASP A 428 -3.81 25.71 -6.92
N LYS A 429 -3.48 25.95 -8.19
CA LYS A 429 -2.19 25.55 -8.80
C LYS A 429 -0.99 26.19 -8.08
N LYS A 430 -1.15 27.40 -7.54
CA LYS A 430 -0.08 28.15 -6.88
C LYS A 430 0.21 27.57 -5.50
N GLU A 431 -0.82 27.29 -4.71
CA GLU A 431 -0.70 26.65 -3.39
C GLU A 431 -0.06 25.25 -3.50
N ALA A 432 -0.53 24.45 -4.46
CA ALA A 432 0.04 23.12 -4.73
C ALA A 432 1.52 23.19 -5.11
N SER A 433 1.89 24.14 -6.00
CA SER A 433 3.28 24.32 -6.44
C SER A 433 4.18 24.79 -5.29
N MET A 434 3.69 25.70 -4.45
CA MET A 434 4.41 26.21 -3.28
C MET A 434 4.71 25.08 -2.28
N LYS A 435 3.72 24.24 -1.96
CA LYS A 435 3.90 23.09 -1.06
C LYS A 435 4.94 22.09 -1.56
N ILE A 436 4.96 21.81 -2.87
CA ILE A 436 5.97 20.93 -3.46
C ILE A 436 7.35 21.58 -3.39
N THR A 437 7.44 22.88 -3.70
CA THR A 437 8.70 23.65 -3.65
C THR A 437 9.27 23.68 -2.23
N ASP A 438 8.45 24.02 -1.23
CA ASP A 438 8.87 24.05 0.18
C ASP A 438 9.38 22.70 0.65
N ALA A 439 8.70 21.62 0.24
CA ALA A 439 9.11 20.27 0.58
C ALA A 439 10.43 19.87 -0.09
N VAL A 440 10.67 20.26 -1.34
CA VAL A 440 11.95 20.02 -2.04
C VAL A 440 13.08 20.83 -1.38
N ASN A 441 12.79 22.06 -0.96
CA ASN A 441 13.74 22.95 -0.29
C ASN A 441 14.07 22.53 1.14
N ALA A 442 13.17 21.78 1.78
CA ALA A 442 13.42 21.17 3.09
C ALA A 442 14.29 19.89 3.03
N LEU A 443 14.56 19.35 1.83
CA LEU A 443 15.40 18.17 1.69
C LEU A 443 16.90 18.52 1.76
N GLU A 444 17.66 17.59 2.34
CA GLU A 444 19.13 17.59 2.27
C GLU A 444 19.60 17.63 0.82
N GLU A 445 20.71 18.33 0.57
CA GLU A 445 21.26 18.59 -0.77
C GLU A 445 21.45 17.30 -1.59
N LYS A 446 21.94 16.23 -0.96
CA LYS A 446 22.10 14.92 -1.59
C LYS A 446 20.77 14.33 -2.06
N ALA A 447 19.71 14.45 -1.26
CA ALA A 447 18.39 13.95 -1.63
C ALA A 447 17.73 14.82 -2.71
N ARG A 448 17.92 16.14 -2.65
CA ARG A 448 17.47 17.08 -3.68
C ARG A 448 18.14 16.80 -5.02
N SER A 449 19.47 16.62 -5.03
CA SER A 449 20.24 16.28 -6.23
C SER A 449 19.73 15.00 -6.90
N VAL A 450 19.45 13.96 -6.11
CA VAL A 450 18.85 12.73 -6.63
C VAL A 450 17.48 12.99 -7.25
N LEU A 451 16.59 13.72 -6.58
CA LEU A 451 15.27 14.04 -7.12
C LEU A 451 15.33 14.87 -8.41
N VAL A 452 16.21 15.86 -8.48
CA VAL A 452 16.45 16.65 -9.70
C VAL A 452 16.97 15.78 -10.84
N GLY A 453 17.77 14.75 -10.53
CA GLY A 453 18.21 13.77 -11.53
C GLY A 453 17.07 12.94 -12.13
N TYR A 454 15.98 12.71 -11.38
CA TYR A 454 14.77 12.05 -11.89
C TYR A 454 13.79 13.02 -12.55
N TYR A 455 13.70 14.23 -12.01
CA TYR A 455 12.69 15.23 -12.36
C TYR A 455 13.37 16.57 -12.62
N PRO A 456 13.89 16.80 -13.85
CA PRO A 456 14.63 18.00 -14.20
C PRO A 456 13.84 19.29 -13.96
N SER A 457 12.51 19.24 -14.05
CA SER A 457 11.64 20.37 -13.73
C SER A 457 11.87 20.96 -12.33
N LEU A 458 12.36 20.17 -11.37
CA LEU A 458 12.69 20.62 -10.01
C LEU A 458 13.91 21.54 -9.95
N LYS A 459 14.80 21.51 -10.96
CA LYS A 459 16.00 22.36 -11.01
C LYS A 459 15.68 23.85 -11.06
N LEU A 460 14.49 24.19 -11.56
CA LEU A 460 14.03 25.57 -11.72
C LEU A 460 13.44 26.17 -10.43
N PHE A 461 13.36 25.40 -9.35
CA PHE A 461 12.64 25.76 -8.11
C PHE A 461 13.44 25.49 -6.82
N GLY A 462 14.66 24.96 -6.94
CA GLY A 462 15.51 24.52 -5.83
C GLY A 462 16.58 25.50 -5.39
#